data_AF-A0A9D1IAW1-F1
#
_entry.id   AF-A0A9D1IAW1-F1
#
_cell.length_a   1.000
_cell.length_b   1.000
_cell.length_c   1.000
_cell.angle_alpha   90.00
_cell.angle_beta   90.00
_cell.angle_gamma   90.00
#
_symmetry.space_group_name_H-M   'P 1'
#
loop_
_entity.id
_entity.type
_entity.pdbx_description
1 polymer ?
#
loop_
_entity_poly.entity_id
_entity_poly.type
_entity_poly.pdbx_seq_one_letter_code
_entity_poly.pdbx_strand_id
1 'polypeptide(L)'
;NLSHPTVYPLPMILRILKMSSNPGDTILDPFVGSGTSLIAAKLLGRNGIGFELDGKYEKEFQMRLEHEGLPEEEKCFTKNC
;
A
#
# COMPACT_ATOMS: atom_id res chain seq x y z
N ASN A 1 5.61 -0.13 16.16
CA ASN A 1 4.36 -0.51 16.84
C ASN A 1 3.21 -0.01 15.98
N LEU A 2 2.50 -0.89 15.26
CA LEU A 2 1.39 -0.49 14.39
C LEU A 2 0.20 -0.11 15.29
N SER A 3 -0.32 1.11 15.14
CA SER A 3 -1.36 1.64 16.01
C SER A 3 -2.77 1.21 15.60
N HIS A 4 -2.91 0.68 14.37
CA HIS A 4 -4.17 0.20 13.84
C HIS A 4 -4.41 -1.28 14.22
N PRO A 5 -5.51 -1.62 14.92
CA PRO A 5 -5.73 -2.98 15.45
C PRO A 5 -6.04 -4.05 14.39
N THR A 6 -6.24 -3.69 13.12
CA THR A 6 -6.84 -4.55 12.07
C THR A 6 -6.19 -4.34 10.71
N VAL A 7 -4.86 -4.32 10.65
CA VAL A 7 -4.12 -4.25 9.38
C VAL A 7 -4.13 -5.63 8.71
N TYR A 8 -4.71 -5.75 7.51
CA TYR A 8 -4.56 -6.97 6.70
C TYR A 8 -3.08 -7.18 6.35
N PRO A 9 -2.57 -8.42 6.38
CA PRO A 9 -1.20 -8.71 5.95
C PRO A 9 -0.99 -8.33 4.48
N LEU A 10 0.08 -7.58 4.18
CA LEU A 10 0.41 -7.16 2.80
C LEU A 10 0.45 -8.32 1.79
N PRO A 11 1.03 -9.51 2.09
CA PRO A 11 1.03 -10.64 1.16
C PRO A 11 -0.37 -11.11 0.73
N MET A 12 -1.36 -10.97 1.61
CA MET A 12 -2.75 -11.33 1.31
C MET A 12 -3.32 -10.41 0.23
N ILE A 13 -3.16 -9.09 0.40
CA ILE A 13 -3.70 -8.11 -0.55
C ILE A 13 -2.95 -8.17 -1.88
N LEU A 14 -1.62 -8.37 -1.86
CA LEU A 14 -0.84 -8.61 -3.07
C LEU A 14 -1.37 -9.80 -3.89
N ARG A 15 -1.74 -10.90 -3.22
CA ARG A 15 -2.32 -12.07 -3.89
C ARG A 15 -3.67 -11.73 -4.51
N ILE A 16 -4.55 -11.05 -3.77
CA ILE A 16 -5.89 -10.66 -4.25
C ILE A 16 -5.75 -9.78 -5.50
N LEU A 17 -4.96 -8.70 -5.43
CA LEU A 17 -4.79 -7.77 -6.55
C LEU A 17 -4.17 -8.44 -7.78
N LYS A 18 -3.22 -9.37 -7.60
CA LYS A 18 -2.67 -10.16 -8.72
C LYS A 18 -3.73 -11.02 -9.43
N MET A 19 -4.74 -11.50 -8.69
CA MET A 19 -5.79 -12.36 -9.24
C MET A 19 -6.96 -11.56 -9.83
N SER A 20 -7.15 -10.31 -9.42
CA SER A 20 -8.34 -9.51 -9.75
C SER A 20 -8.07 -8.27 -10.60
N SER A 21 -6.81 -7.98 -10.96
CA SER A 21 -6.43 -6.78 -11.73
C SER A 21 -5.12 -6.99 -12.49
N ASN A 22 -4.89 -6.16 -13.50
CA ASN A 22 -3.64 -6.08 -14.27
C ASN A 22 -2.84 -4.83 -13.90
N PRO A 23 -1.51 -4.79 -14.17
CA PRO A 23 -0.75 -3.54 -14.12
C PRO A 23 -1.43 -2.44 -14.95
N GLY A 24 -1.45 -1.21 -14.42
CA GLY A 24 -2.15 -0.06 -15.00
C GLY A 24 -3.61 0.10 -14.58
N ASP A 25 -4.27 -0.97 -14.10
CA ASP A 25 -5.65 -0.86 -13.57
C ASP A 25 -5.70 0.04 -12.34
N THR A 26 -6.89 0.57 -12.04
CA THR A 26 -7.12 1.43 -10.87
C THR A 26 -7.81 0.66 -9.76
N ILE A 27 -7.18 0.65 -8.57
CA ILE A 27 -7.74 0.08 -7.35
C ILE A 27 -8.39 1.19 -6.53
N LEU A 28 -9.68 1.02 -6.22
CA LEU A 28 -10.43 1.90 -5.33
C LEU A 28 -10.57 1.24 -3.95
N ASP A 29 -10.10 1.93 -2.91
CA ASP A 29 -10.35 1.55 -1.52
C ASP A 29 -10.98 2.71 -0.72
N PRO A 30 -12.31 2.71 -0.51
CA PRO A 30 -12.99 3.79 0.20
C PRO A 30 -12.76 3.78 1.72
N PHE A 31 -12.04 2.79 2.27
CA PHE A 31 -11.77 2.65 3.71
C PHE A 31 -10.30 2.26 3.93
N VAL A 32 -9.39 3.11 3.43
CA VAL A 32 -7.99 2.74 3.24
C VAL A 32 -7.23 2.47 4.56
N GLY A 33 -7.66 3.06 5.69
CA GLY A 33 -6.99 2.89 6.98
C GLY A 33 -5.49 3.18 6.90
N SER A 34 -4.65 2.23 7.33
CA SER A 34 -3.19 2.35 7.22
C SER A 34 -2.62 2.03 5.82
N GLY A 35 -3.48 1.80 4.83
CA GLY A 35 -3.17 1.82 3.39
C GLY A 35 -2.50 0.62 2.76
N THR A 36 -2.68 -0.57 3.34
CA THR A 36 -2.17 -1.83 2.75
C THR A 36 -2.61 -2.03 1.29
N SER A 37 -3.85 -1.67 0.94
CA SER A 37 -4.40 -1.80 -0.42
C SER A 37 -3.68 -0.92 -1.43
N LEU A 38 -3.47 0.36 -1.12
CA LEU A 38 -2.77 1.29 -2.01
C LEU A 38 -1.27 0.99 -2.11
N ILE A 39 -0.65 0.54 -1.01
CA ILE A 39 0.75 0.05 -1.03
C ILE A 39 0.86 -1.16 -1.96
N ALA A 40 -0.05 -2.13 -1.82
CA ALA A 40 -0.08 -3.30 -2.70
C ALA A 40 -0.32 -2.92 -4.16
N ALA A 41 -1.21 -1.95 -4.43
CA ALA A 41 -1.45 -1.44 -5.78
C ALA A 41 -0.16 -0.84 -6.37
N LYS A 42 0.53 0.03 -5.63
CA LYS A 42 1.79 0.66 -6.05
C LYS A 42 2.88 -0.37 -6.34
N LEU A 43 3.10 -1.33 -5.43
CA LEU A 43 4.09 -2.40 -5.59
C LEU A 43 3.86 -3.28 -6.82
N LEU A 44 2.61 -3.37 -7.24
CA LEU A 44 2.17 -4.18 -8.35
C LEU A 44 2.05 -3.36 -9.65
N GLY A 45 2.40 -2.08 -9.65
CA GLY A 45 2.27 -1.21 -10.83
C GLY A 45 0.82 -0.93 -11.22
N ARG A 46 -0.09 -0.85 -10.24
CA ARG A 46 -1.48 -0.39 -10.39
C ARG A 46 -1.61 1.05 -9.87
N ASN A 47 -2.60 1.76 -10.37
CA ASN A 47 -3.03 3.04 -9.80
C ASN A 47 -3.86 2.79 -8.54
N GLY A 48 -3.84 3.73 -7.59
CA GLY A 48 -4.57 3.62 -6.35
C GLY A 48 -5.35 4.90 -6.04
N ILE A 49 -6.61 4.77 -5.68
CA ILE A 49 -7.47 5.85 -5.16
C ILE A 49 -8.04 5.35 -3.84
N GLY A 50 -7.89 6.12 -2.76
CA GLY A 50 -8.49 5.76 -1.49
C GLY A 50 -8.93 6.93 -0.65
N PHE A 51 -9.87 6.66 0.23
CA PHE A 51 -10.45 7.63 1.16
C PHE A 51 -10.36 7.09 2.59
N GLU A 52 -10.02 7.97 3.53
CA GLU A 52 -10.06 7.70 4.96
C GLU A 52 -10.59 8.97 5.64
N LEU A 53 -11.56 8.79 6.55
CA LEU A 53 -12.16 9.91 7.27
C LEU A 53 -11.42 10.19 8.59
N ASP A 54 -10.81 9.16 9.17
CA ASP A 54 -10.08 9.27 10.43
C ASP A 54 -8.61 9.60 10.19
N GLY A 55 -8.27 10.89 10.36
CA GLY A 55 -6.91 11.40 10.19
C GLY A 55 -5.84 10.76 11.09
N LYS A 56 -6.22 9.96 12.11
CA LYS A 56 -5.24 9.26 12.95
C LYS A 56 -4.39 8.27 12.17
N TYR A 57 -4.86 7.79 11.02
CA TYR A 57 -4.15 6.82 10.18
C TYR A 57 -3.21 7.46 9.16
N GLU A 58 -3.29 8.77 8.94
CA GLU A 58 -2.51 9.48 7.92
C GLU A 58 -1.00 9.29 8.12
N LYS A 59 -0.51 9.49 9.36
CA LYS A 59 0.91 9.33 9.68
C LYS A 59 1.40 7.89 9.48
N GLU A 60 0.59 6.91 9.88
CA GLU A 60 0.93 5.50 9.71
C GLU A 60 0.95 5.12 8.23
N PHE A 61 -0.02 5.60 7.45
CA PHE A 61 -0.07 5.39 6.01
C PHE A 61 1.16 5.96 5.30
N GLN A 62 1.53 7.22 5.56
CA GLN A 62 2.69 7.86 4.93
C GLN A 62 3.99 7.09 5.23
N MET A 63 4.21 6.75 6.51
CA MET A 63 5.38 5.96 6.91
C MET A 63 5.44 4.62 6.17
N ARG A 64 4.32 3.91 6.07
CA ARG A 64 4.28 2.62 5.36
C ARG A 64 4.46 2.78 3.86
N LEU A 65 3.90 3.82 3.25
CA LEU A 65 4.06 4.08 1.81
C LEU A 65 5.53 4.33 1.43
N GLU A 66 6.27 5.03 2.28
CA GLU A 66 7.71 5.28 2.08
C GLU A 66 8.55 4.00 2.22
N HIS A 67 8.26 3.15 3.21
CA HIS A 67 9.09 1.98 3.54
C HIS A 67 8.69 0.70 2.79
N GLU A 68 7.39 0.50 2.55
CA GLU A 68 6.84 -0.70 1.92
C GLU A 68 6.45 -0.47 0.46
N GLY A 69 6.15 0.77 0.06
CA GLY A 69 5.63 1.11 -1.28
C GLY A 69 6.68 1.26 -2.38
N LEU A 70 7.90 0.77 -2.17
CA LEU A 70 8.97 0.79 -3.19
C LEU A 70 8.99 -0.54 -3.95
N PRO A 71 8.86 -0.54 -5.29
CA PRO A 71 9.08 -1.73 -6.11
C PRO A 71 10.45 -2.37 -5.80
N GLU A 72 10.56 -3.69 -5.93
CA GLU A 72 11.83 -4.43 -5.68
C GLU A 72 13.03 -3.83 -6.43
N GLU A 73 12.78 -3.37 -7.66
CA GLU A 73 13.76 -2.73 -8.54
C GLU A 73 14.25 -1.36 -8.04
N GLU A 74 13.48 -0.67 -7.20
CA GLU A 74 13.86 0.62 -6.60
C GLU A 74 14.44 0.50 -5.19
N LYS A 75 14.30 -0.67 -4.53
CA LYS A 75 14.85 -0.91 -3.18
C LYS A 75 16.38 -0.93 -3.12
N CYS A 76 17.05 -1.18 -4.25
CA CYS A 76 18.52 -1.22 -4.32
C CYS A 76 19.17 0.17 -4.21
N PHE A 77 18.45 1.25 -4.56
CA PHE A 77 19.02 2.60 -4.62
C PHE A 77 18.99 3.35 -3.27
N THR A 78 18.28 2.85 -2.27
CA THR A 78 18.10 3.56 -0.98
C THR A 78 18.92 2.98 0.18
N LYS A 79 19.72 1.92 -0.07
CA LYS A 79 20.70 1.40 0.89
C LYS A 79 22.11 1.70 0.38
N ASN A 80 22.66 2.83 0.82
CA ASN A 80 24.03 3.33 0.59
C ASN A 80 24.33 3.95 -0.80
N CYS A 81 23.75 5.12 -1.07
CA CYS A 81 24.49 6.23 -1.67
C CYS A 81 24.55 7.37 -0.65
#